data_AF-A0A9P6BFG6-F1
#
_entry.id   AF-A0A9P6BFG6-F1
#
_cell.length_a   1.000
_cell.length_b   1.000
_cell.length_c   1.000
_cell.angle_alpha   90.00
_cell.angle_beta   90.00
_cell.angle_gamma   90.00
#
_symmetry.space_group_name_H-M   'P 1'
#
loop_
_entity.id
_entity.type
_entity.pdbx_description
1 polymer ?
#
loop_
_entity_poly.entity_id
_entity_poly.type
_entity_poly.pdbx_seq_one_letter_code
_entity_poly.pdbx_strand_id
1 'polypeptide(L)'
;MVYLANQLLLQGVLDTTHFVLFEFIFIMAFGKVFGLPDFSERLFPAQVGIRSVEAVRLVKTSVADGQGEGTTTKKKVKKSTRKTPGSGTSSPTSTTSTTTTTTTTTTTTKKVKKEQPYAKEIAAMEKKFMDYVENKEIWEKVYEEDTRGMIEVYQYKERPMCYKVISVMNNTPATTFDLMSEIERRVEWDPLCEEAKTVASVCPGVKLLYMRTKGIWPTASRDTLVLGTIKKVGEDSYLNVTTSVEHSLMPPRTKEKFVRMETSVAGQIFSPIPDQPNKCRVIQVLDADLKGWIPASLVQMVSTKAVPGGMRRVNKMLPKIEPYTESKLLKLVEELKQAAEDDQQDGADQVVVDGSEDATSHELKLKPASGLISDLSEPVHNGGGAYNRGGIERRRSSTFRAFWHGIKQSFNYNGTPTKANKILVMTLVLAVLGPTFARFRRRQRR
;
A
#
# COMPACT_ATOMS: atom_id res chain seq x y z
N MET A 1 25.25 -45.37 -17.74
CA MET A 1 24.94 -44.03 -17.20
C MET A 1 25.54 -43.81 -15.82
N VAL A 2 25.14 -44.56 -14.77
CA VAL A 2 25.65 -44.37 -13.39
C VAL A 2 27.17 -44.57 -13.26
N TYR A 3 27.73 -45.57 -13.96
CA TYR A 3 29.18 -45.82 -13.96
C TYR A 3 29.99 -44.68 -14.63
N LEU A 4 29.45 -44.10 -15.71
CA LEU A 4 30.08 -43.00 -16.45
C LEU A 4 30.05 -41.69 -15.64
N ALA A 5 28.94 -41.44 -14.93
CA ALA A 5 28.84 -40.32 -14.01
C ALA A 5 29.84 -40.46 -12.84
N ASN A 6 30.02 -41.68 -12.32
CA ASN A 6 30.96 -41.94 -11.22
C ASN A 6 32.43 -41.80 -11.66
N GLN A 7 32.75 -42.18 -12.90
CA GLN A 7 34.08 -41.96 -13.51
C GLN A 7 34.40 -40.47 -13.69
N LEU A 8 33.43 -39.67 -14.15
CA LEU A 8 33.59 -38.21 -14.30
C LEU A 8 33.70 -37.47 -12.95
N LEU A 9 33.10 -38.03 -11.90
CA LEU A 9 33.14 -37.52 -10.52
C LEU A 9 34.50 -37.77 -9.86
N LEU A 10 35.12 -38.93 -10.12
CA LEU A 10 36.47 -39.26 -9.64
C LEU A 10 37.58 -38.50 -10.38
N GLN A 11 37.32 -38.02 -11.60
CA GLN A 11 38.28 -37.25 -12.40
C GLN A 11 38.23 -35.72 -12.13
N GLY A 12 37.35 -35.25 -11.24
CA GLY A 12 37.31 -33.84 -10.83
C GLY A 12 36.78 -32.87 -11.90
N VAL A 13 36.05 -33.36 -12.90
CA VAL A 13 35.58 -32.57 -14.04
C VAL A 13 34.28 -31.80 -13.74
N LEU A 14 33.55 -32.16 -12.68
CA LEU A 14 32.29 -31.51 -12.30
C LEU A 14 32.50 -30.50 -11.15
N ASP A 15 32.22 -29.22 -11.41
CA ASP A 15 32.26 -28.15 -10.40
C ASP A 15 31.10 -28.29 -9.38
N THR A 16 31.25 -27.63 -8.23
CA THR A 16 30.39 -27.64 -7.03
C THR A 16 28.89 -27.51 -7.34
N THR A 17 28.52 -26.73 -8.35
CA THR A 17 27.12 -26.56 -8.79
C THR A 17 26.52 -27.86 -9.36
N HIS A 18 27.32 -28.67 -10.05
CA HIS A 18 26.88 -29.95 -10.57
C HIS A 18 26.78 -31.01 -9.48
N PHE A 19 27.61 -30.92 -8.44
CA PHE A 19 27.51 -31.79 -7.26
C PHE A 19 26.18 -31.57 -6.52
N VAL A 20 25.78 -30.31 -6.32
CA VAL A 20 24.48 -29.96 -5.71
C VAL A 20 23.30 -30.44 -6.57
N LEU A 21 23.39 -30.28 -7.90
CA LEU A 21 22.37 -30.76 -8.82
C LEU A 21 22.28 -32.30 -8.79
N PHE A 22 23.42 -32.99 -8.71
CA PHE A 22 23.48 -34.44 -8.65
C PHE A 22 22.96 -34.98 -7.32
N GLU A 23 23.27 -34.37 -6.18
CA GLU A 23 22.65 -34.70 -4.89
C GLU A 23 21.13 -34.51 -4.94
N PHE A 24 20.66 -33.45 -5.59
CA PHE A 24 19.22 -33.20 -5.71
C PHE A 24 18.54 -34.29 -6.55
N ILE A 25 19.14 -34.68 -7.68
CA ILE A 25 18.66 -35.77 -8.54
C ILE A 25 18.72 -37.11 -7.78
N PHE A 26 19.78 -37.34 -7.00
CA PHE A 26 19.97 -38.55 -6.23
C PHE A 26 18.93 -38.69 -5.11
N ILE A 27 18.63 -37.62 -4.38
CA ILE A 27 17.58 -37.57 -3.35
C ILE A 27 16.21 -37.85 -3.97
N MET A 28 15.92 -37.28 -5.14
CA MET A 28 14.66 -37.50 -5.86
C MET A 28 14.54 -38.95 -6.37
N ALA A 29 15.63 -39.54 -6.85
CA ALA A 29 15.66 -40.93 -7.34
C ALA A 29 15.57 -41.96 -6.20
N PHE A 30 16.26 -41.71 -5.08
CA PHE A 30 16.25 -42.61 -3.91
C PHE A 30 14.95 -42.51 -3.10
N GLY A 31 14.30 -41.35 -3.08
CA GLY A 31 12.98 -41.21 -2.44
C GLY A 31 11.95 -42.21 -2.98
N LYS A 32 12.00 -42.50 -4.29
CA LYS A 32 11.12 -43.48 -4.97
C LYS A 32 11.41 -44.94 -4.61
N VAL A 33 12.67 -45.29 -4.34
CA VAL A 33 13.07 -46.68 -4.00
C VAL A 33 12.76 -47.00 -2.53
N PHE A 34 12.76 -45.98 -1.65
CA PHE A 34 12.58 -46.15 -0.20
C PHE A 34 11.21 -45.68 0.33
N GLY A 35 10.26 -45.36 -0.55
CA GLY A 35 8.89 -45.01 -0.15
C GLY A 35 8.77 -43.70 0.64
N LEU A 36 9.71 -42.77 0.46
CA LEU A 36 9.57 -41.42 1.00
C LEU A 36 8.54 -40.63 0.16
N PRO A 37 7.75 -39.74 0.77
CA PRO A 37 6.72 -38.98 0.07
C PRO A 37 7.33 -38.13 -1.06
N ASP A 38 6.74 -38.23 -2.26
CA ASP A 38 7.25 -37.64 -3.50
C ASP A 38 7.19 -36.11 -3.41
N PHE A 39 8.35 -35.47 -3.28
CA PHE A 39 8.45 -34.00 -3.14
C PHE A 39 8.02 -33.25 -4.41
N SER A 40 7.91 -33.95 -5.56
CA SER A 40 7.50 -33.35 -6.83
C SER A 40 6.03 -32.88 -6.85
N GLU A 41 5.12 -33.57 -6.17
CA GLU A 41 3.70 -33.18 -6.07
C GLU A 41 3.48 -31.89 -5.27
N ARG A 42 4.44 -31.51 -4.42
CA ARG A 42 4.42 -30.26 -3.66
C ARG A 42 4.89 -29.04 -4.47
N LEU A 43 5.68 -29.27 -5.52
CA LEU A 43 6.27 -28.19 -6.31
C LEU A 43 5.47 -27.93 -7.60
N PHE A 44 4.80 -28.95 -8.17
CA PHE A 44 4.00 -28.80 -9.39
C PHE A 44 2.78 -29.76 -9.41
N PRO A 45 1.61 -29.39 -8.85
CA PRO A 45 0.43 -30.25 -8.95
C PRO A 45 -0.33 -30.00 -10.26
N ALA A 46 -0.40 -31.04 -11.11
CA ALA A 46 -1.38 -31.17 -12.18
C ALA A 46 -2.60 -31.98 -11.66
N GLN A 47 -3.77 -31.34 -11.72
CA GLN A 47 -5.15 -31.86 -11.65
C GLN A 47 -5.50 -33.16 -10.88
N VAL A 48 -6.24 -32.93 -9.77
CA VAL A 48 -7.46 -33.57 -9.23
C VAL A 48 -7.48 -35.07 -8.85
N GLY A 49 -7.68 -35.29 -7.54
CA GLY A 49 -8.41 -36.41 -6.96
C GLY A 49 -8.86 -36.08 -5.53
N ILE A 50 -10.13 -35.73 -5.34
CA ILE A 50 -10.70 -35.27 -4.07
C ILE A 50 -10.76 -36.43 -3.05
N ARG A 51 -10.10 -36.27 -1.90
CA ARG A 51 -10.55 -36.86 -0.63
C ARG A 51 -10.21 -35.94 0.55
N SER A 52 -11.24 -35.71 1.35
CA SER A 52 -11.38 -34.76 2.46
C SER A 52 -10.31 -34.88 3.55
N VAL A 53 -9.67 -33.75 3.90
CA VAL A 53 -9.18 -33.44 5.26
C VAL A 53 -9.41 -31.94 5.52
N GLU A 54 -9.89 -31.65 6.72
CA GLU A 54 -10.37 -30.37 7.24
C GLU A 54 -9.41 -29.15 7.14
N ALA A 55 -10.03 -28.05 6.71
CA ALA A 55 -9.90 -26.66 7.18
C ALA A 55 -8.61 -25.85 6.91
N VAL A 56 -8.33 -25.52 5.65
CA VAL A 56 -7.78 -24.20 5.30
C VAL A 56 -8.96 -23.25 5.09
N ARG A 57 -9.23 -22.35 6.05
CA ARG A 57 -10.32 -21.36 5.93
C ARG A 57 -10.02 -20.40 4.79
N LEU A 58 -10.85 -20.46 3.75
CA LEU A 58 -10.84 -19.54 2.61
C LEU A 58 -11.43 -18.19 3.03
N VAL A 59 -10.75 -17.09 2.70
CA VAL A 59 -11.26 -15.74 2.97
C VAL A 59 -11.65 -15.08 1.65
N LYS A 60 -12.94 -14.83 1.44
CA LYS A 60 -13.42 -13.93 0.39
C LYS A 60 -13.33 -12.50 0.92
N THR A 61 -12.80 -11.58 0.12
CA THR A 61 -12.55 -10.18 0.50
C THR A 61 -13.56 -9.19 -0.06
N SER A 62 -14.69 -9.66 -0.60
CA SER A 62 -15.66 -8.82 -1.33
C SER A 62 -16.24 -7.69 -0.48
N VAL A 63 -16.20 -6.47 -1.01
CA VAL A 63 -16.98 -5.33 -0.52
C VAL A 63 -18.46 -5.61 -0.78
N ALA A 64 -19.28 -5.64 0.25
CA ALA A 64 -20.74 -5.62 0.08
C ALA A 64 -21.21 -4.17 -0.07
N ASP A 65 -21.95 -3.90 -1.13
CA ASP A 65 -22.73 -2.67 -1.28
C ASP A 65 -23.90 -2.70 -0.30
N GLY A 66 -23.93 -1.73 0.61
CA GLY A 66 -25.01 -1.53 1.54
C GLY A 66 -26.18 -0.81 0.86
N GLN A 67 -26.97 -1.53 0.07
CA GLN A 67 -28.38 -1.21 -0.10
C GLN A 67 -29.19 -2.23 0.69
N GLY A 68 -29.82 -1.76 1.77
CA GLY A 68 -30.72 -2.59 2.56
C GLY A 68 -31.98 -2.92 1.78
N GLU A 69 -32.25 -4.21 1.61
CA GLU A 69 -33.60 -4.70 1.40
C GLU A 69 -33.92 -5.76 2.46
N GLY A 70 -34.91 -5.43 3.27
CA GLY A 70 -35.44 -6.32 4.29
C GLY A 70 -36.13 -7.53 3.65
N THR A 71 -35.61 -8.71 3.94
CA THR A 71 -36.34 -9.97 3.70
C THR A 71 -37.52 -10.08 4.66
N THR A 72 -38.69 -9.66 4.19
CA THR A 72 -39.96 -10.14 4.73
C THR A 72 -40.31 -11.47 4.07
N THR A 73 -40.40 -12.49 4.89
CA THR A 73 -40.90 -13.83 4.60
C THR A 73 -42.37 -13.75 4.19
N LYS A 74 -42.73 -14.02 2.93
CA LYS A 74 -44.09 -14.48 2.59
C LYS A 74 -44.12 -15.59 1.53
N LYS A 75 -44.87 -16.62 1.92
CA LYS A 75 -45.19 -17.88 1.25
C LYS A 75 -45.73 -17.68 -0.17
N LYS A 76 -45.31 -18.59 -1.06
CA LYS A 76 -45.97 -18.94 -2.32
C LYS A 76 -47.41 -19.40 -2.06
N VAL A 77 -48.37 -18.75 -2.70
CA VAL A 77 -49.67 -19.35 -3.07
C VAL A 77 -49.90 -19.08 -4.56
N LYS A 78 -50.30 -20.12 -5.28
CA LYS A 78 -50.46 -20.19 -6.73
C LYS A 78 -51.95 -20.34 -7.04
N LYS A 79 -52.54 -19.41 -7.79
CA LYS A 79 -53.81 -19.47 -8.58
C LYS A 79 -54.12 -18.00 -8.98
N SER A 80 -54.78 -17.64 -10.07
CA SER A 80 -55.31 -18.27 -11.27
C SER A 80 -55.75 -17.10 -12.17
N THR A 81 -55.46 -17.22 -13.46
CA THR A 81 -56.13 -16.62 -14.64
C THR A 81 -57.34 -15.68 -14.45
N ARG A 82 -57.29 -14.52 -15.11
CA ARG A 82 -58.36 -14.03 -16.02
C ARG A 82 -57.85 -12.94 -17.00
N LYS A 83 -58.11 -13.14 -18.30
CA LYS A 83 -58.04 -12.17 -19.41
C LYS A 83 -59.15 -11.11 -19.23
N THR A 84 -59.18 -9.90 -19.81
CA THR A 84 -59.15 -9.48 -21.25
C THR A 84 -59.31 -7.92 -21.32
N PRO A 85 -59.50 -7.21 -22.47
CA PRO A 85 -58.56 -6.19 -22.96
C PRO A 85 -59.18 -4.79 -23.26
N GLY A 86 -58.42 -3.89 -23.91
CA GLY A 86 -58.94 -2.71 -24.66
C GLY A 86 -58.08 -1.46 -24.49
N SER A 87 -57.22 -1.12 -25.46
CA SER A 87 -57.40 -0.01 -26.45
C SER A 87 -57.56 1.37 -25.79
N GLY A 88 -56.73 2.38 -26.04
CA GLY A 88 -56.28 2.86 -27.33
C GLY A 88 -56.43 4.39 -27.30
N THR A 89 -55.35 5.09 -27.66
CA THR A 89 -55.30 6.34 -28.46
C THR A 89 -56.31 7.47 -28.21
N SER A 90 -55.83 8.67 -27.84
CA SER A 90 -55.95 9.90 -28.66
C SER A 90 -55.55 11.18 -27.91
N SER A 91 -54.64 11.95 -28.52
CA SER A 91 -54.50 13.40 -28.34
C SER A 91 -55.76 14.15 -28.79
N PRO A 92 -55.92 15.42 -28.39
CA PRO A 92 -56.05 16.43 -29.44
C PRO A 92 -55.30 17.75 -29.15
N THR A 93 -54.89 18.33 -30.27
CA THR A 93 -54.33 19.66 -30.53
C THR A 93 -55.41 20.76 -30.47
N SER A 94 -54.98 22.03 -30.51
CA SER A 94 -55.68 23.29 -30.85
C SER A 94 -55.81 24.23 -29.62
N THR A 95 -55.61 25.56 -29.62
CA THR A 95 -55.32 26.58 -30.65
C THR A 95 -54.72 27.81 -29.95
N THR A 96 -53.89 28.52 -30.71
CA THR A 96 -53.44 29.93 -30.66
C THR A 96 -54.29 30.93 -29.85
N SER A 97 -53.62 31.73 -29.01
CA SER A 97 -53.96 33.14 -28.81
C SER A 97 -52.72 33.98 -28.47
N THR A 98 -52.57 35.06 -29.23
CA THR A 98 -51.50 36.05 -29.17
C THR A 98 -51.82 37.08 -28.09
N THR A 99 -50.93 37.27 -27.11
CA THR A 99 -50.97 38.45 -26.24
C THR A 99 -49.55 38.97 -26.05
N THR A 100 -49.30 40.14 -26.62
CA THR A 100 -48.11 40.95 -26.45
C THR A 100 -48.08 41.51 -25.03
N THR A 101 -47.17 41.05 -24.19
CA THR A 101 -46.87 41.68 -22.90
C THR A 101 -45.36 41.91 -22.81
N THR A 102 -45.00 43.18 -22.82
CA THR A 102 -43.66 43.70 -22.57
C THR A 102 -43.27 43.38 -21.13
N THR A 103 -42.48 42.31 -20.94
CA THR A 103 -41.87 41.98 -19.66
C THR A 103 -40.39 42.25 -19.76
N THR A 104 -39.95 43.30 -19.08
CA THR A 104 -38.55 43.64 -18.81
C THR A 104 -37.84 42.41 -18.26
N THR A 105 -37.09 41.72 -19.11
CA THR A 105 -36.29 40.56 -18.71
C THR A 105 -34.97 41.10 -18.20
N THR A 106 -34.92 41.34 -16.89
CA THR A 106 -33.67 41.49 -16.16
C THR A 106 -32.93 40.18 -16.34
N THR A 107 -32.00 40.16 -17.30
CA THR A 107 -31.14 39.01 -17.58
C THR A 107 -30.15 38.93 -16.43
N THR A 108 -30.58 38.32 -15.33
CA THR A 108 -29.67 37.85 -14.29
C THR A 108 -28.96 36.67 -14.89
N THR A 109 -27.75 36.90 -15.39
CA THR A 109 -26.76 35.89 -15.72
C THR A 109 -26.58 35.00 -14.51
N LYS A 110 -27.33 33.89 -14.46
CA LYS A 110 -27.07 32.80 -13.50
C LYS A 110 -25.68 32.27 -13.83
N LYS A 111 -24.67 32.68 -13.05
CA LYS A 111 -23.37 32.01 -12.97
C LYS A 111 -23.64 30.52 -12.80
N VAL A 112 -23.46 29.73 -13.86
CA VAL A 112 -23.52 28.26 -13.77
C VAL A 112 -22.29 27.86 -12.96
N LYS A 113 -22.48 27.66 -11.66
CA LYS A 113 -21.43 27.19 -10.77
C LYS A 113 -21.01 25.80 -11.28
N LYS A 114 -19.83 25.71 -11.88
CA LYS A 114 -19.29 24.45 -12.42
C LYS A 114 -19.23 23.46 -11.26
N GLU A 115 -20.01 22.39 -11.32
CA GLU A 115 -20.06 21.38 -10.26
C GLU A 115 -18.68 20.72 -10.14
N GLN A 116 -18.16 20.60 -8.92
CA GLN A 116 -16.85 20.01 -8.68
C GLN A 116 -16.85 18.55 -9.16
N PRO A 117 -15.90 18.12 -10.00
CA PRO A 117 -15.76 16.73 -10.38
C PRO A 117 -15.66 15.84 -9.14
N TYR A 118 -16.38 14.73 -9.13
CA TYR A 118 -16.42 13.75 -8.05
C TYR A 118 -16.97 14.25 -6.69
N ALA A 119 -17.74 15.34 -6.65
CA ALA A 119 -18.27 15.89 -5.40
C ALA A 119 -19.05 14.86 -4.58
N LYS A 120 -19.85 14.00 -5.24
CA LYS A 120 -20.66 12.97 -4.58
C LYS A 120 -19.80 11.87 -3.97
N GLU A 121 -18.80 11.41 -4.72
CA GLU A 121 -17.85 10.38 -4.31
C GLU A 121 -16.99 10.86 -3.14
N ILE A 122 -16.56 12.13 -3.17
CA ILE A 122 -15.83 12.77 -2.08
C ILE A 122 -16.67 12.80 -0.80
N ALA A 123 -17.90 13.31 -0.87
CA ALA A 123 -18.78 13.37 0.30
C ALA A 123 -19.09 11.97 0.86
N ALA A 124 -19.32 11.00 -0.02
CA ALA A 124 -19.60 9.61 0.38
C ALA A 124 -18.39 8.94 1.06
N MET A 125 -17.18 9.08 0.51
CA MET A 125 -15.98 8.48 1.10
C MET A 125 -15.62 9.13 2.44
N GLU A 126 -15.76 10.45 2.57
CA GLU A 126 -15.53 11.17 3.82
C GLU A 126 -16.48 10.71 4.92
N LYS A 127 -17.78 10.63 4.61
CA LYS A 127 -18.79 10.14 5.55
C LYS A 127 -18.45 8.72 5.99
N LYS A 128 -18.19 7.83 5.04
CA LYS A 128 -17.87 6.42 5.33
C LYS A 128 -16.62 6.27 6.20
N PHE A 129 -15.59 7.07 5.93
CA PHE A 129 -14.38 7.10 6.74
C PHE A 129 -14.68 7.50 8.19
N MET A 130 -15.44 8.58 8.39
CA MET A 130 -15.80 9.05 9.73
C MET A 130 -16.70 8.05 10.48
N ASP A 131 -17.67 7.43 9.79
CA ASP A 131 -18.49 6.35 10.36
C ASP A 131 -17.60 5.21 10.91
N TYR A 132 -16.53 4.84 10.19
CA TYR A 132 -15.57 3.82 10.65
C TYR A 132 -14.70 4.26 11.82
N VAL A 133 -14.27 5.52 11.84
CA VAL A 133 -13.50 6.11 12.94
C VAL A 133 -14.31 6.09 14.24
N GLU A 134 -15.57 6.52 14.17
CA GLU A 134 -16.45 6.73 15.31
C GLU A 134 -17.04 5.42 15.84
N ASN A 135 -17.29 4.45 14.96
CA ASN A 135 -17.83 3.17 15.37
C ASN A 135 -16.82 2.39 16.23
N LYS A 136 -17.28 1.85 17.37
CA LYS A 136 -16.48 1.05 18.31
C LYS A 136 -16.85 -0.43 18.31
N GLU A 137 -18.03 -0.78 17.84
CA GLU A 137 -18.64 -2.10 18.04
C GLU A 137 -18.27 -3.10 16.94
N ILE A 138 -18.03 -2.62 15.72
CA ILE A 138 -17.68 -3.46 14.56
C ILE A 138 -16.24 -4.00 14.62
N TRP A 139 -15.41 -3.41 15.47
CA TRP A 139 -13.97 -3.66 15.53
C TRP A 139 -13.61 -4.73 16.57
N GLU A 140 -12.60 -5.52 16.26
CA GLU A 140 -11.91 -6.43 17.18
C GLU A 140 -10.42 -6.08 17.20
N LYS A 141 -9.83 -5.93 18.38
CA LYS A 141 -8.40 -5.63 18.53
C LYS A 141 -7.59 -6.88 18.17
N VAL A 142 -6.67 -6.77 17.21
CA VAL A 142 -5.84 -7.88 16.70
C VAL A 142 -4.34 -7.70 16.92
N TYR A 143 -3.91 -6.49 17.27
CA TYR A 143 -2.52 -6.17 17.61
C TYR A 143 -2.47 -4.96 18.54
N GLU A 144 -1.50 -4.96 19.45
CA GLU A 144 -1.21 -3.86 20.36
C GLU A 144 0.29 -3.80 20.65
N GLU A 145 0.82 -2.60 20.70
CA GLU A 145 2.21 -2.31 21.07
C GLU A 145 2.27 -0.95 21.78
N ASP A 146 2.66 -0.97 23.05
CA ASP A 146 2.79 0.27 23.85
C ASP A 146 4.18 0.91 23.74
N THR A 147 5.16 0.18 23.21
CA THR A 147 6.55 0.63 23.17
C THR A 147 6.81 1.56 21.97
N ARG A 148 7.39 2.75 22.21
CA ARG A 148 7.87 3.73 21.19
C ARG A 148 6.80 4.45 20.37
N GLY A 149 5.60 4.60 20.93
CA GLY A 149 4.43 5.15 20.27
C GLY A 149 3.37 4.07 20.27
N MET A 150 2.29 4.29 21.02
CA MET A 150 1.16 3.38 21.10
C MET A 150 0.69 3.05 19.68
N ILE A 151 0.62 1.77 19.34
CA ILE A 151 0.04 1.27 18.08
C ILE A 151 -0.97 0.20 18.43
N GLU A 152 -2.23 0.45 18.07
CA GLU A 152 -3.30 -0.53 18.15
C GLU A 152 -3.81 -0.81 16.73
N VAL A 153 -4.01 -2.08 16.40
CA VAL A 153 -4.67 -2.48 15.16
C VAL A 153 -5.93 -3.23 15.50
N TYR A 154 -7.01 -2.78 14.90
CA TYR A 154 -8.32 -3.39 14.95
C TYR A 154 -8.70 -3.90 13.57
N GLN A 155 -9.39 -5.04 13.52
CA GLN A 155 -9.93 -5.64 12.32
C GLN A 155 -11.45 -5.66 12.41
N TYR A 156 -12.14 -5.40 11.29
CA TYR A 156 -13.60 -5.53 11.26
C TYR A 156 -13.95 -7.02 11.32
N LYS A 157 -14.77 -7.39 12.32
CA LYS A 157 -15.32 -8.74 12.56
C LYS A 157 -15.87 -9.43 11.31
N GLU A 158 -16.50 -8.69 10.40
CA GLU A 158 -17.16 -9.26 9.20
C GLU A 158 -16.34 -9.07 7.91
N ARG A 159 -15.28 -8.25 7.92
CA ARG A 159 -14.48 -7.92 6.74
C ARG A 159 -12.99 -8.12 7.01
N PRO A 160 -12.40 -9.24 6.55
CA PRO A 160 -11.03 -9.58 6.90
C PRO A 160 -9.96 -8.59 6.40
N MET A 161 -10.22 -7.84 5.33
CA MET A 161 -9.31 -6.81 4.80
C MET A 161 -9.79 -5.39 5.13
N CYS A 162 -10.47 -5.24 6.26
CA CYS A 162 -10.89 -3.95 6.80
C CYS A 162 -10.23 -3.73 8.18
N TYR A 163 -9.39 -2.69 8.28
CA TYR A 163 -8.60 -2.38 9.46
C TYR A 163 -8.81 -0.94 9.92
N LYS A 164 -8.75 -0.76 11.23
CA LYS A 164 -8.58 0.53 11.90
C LYS A 164 -7.31 0.51 12.73
N VAL A 165 -6.44 1.48 12.53
CA VAL A 165 -5.14 1.59 13.20
C VAL A 165 -5.14 2.86 14.00
N ILE A 166 -4.84 2.77 15.29
CA ILE A 166 -4.66 3.94 16.15
C ILE A 166 -3.18 4.01 16.49
N SER A 167 -2.57 5.17 16.28
CA SER A 167 -1.16 5.36 16.57
C SER A 167 -0.84 6.73 17.15
N VAL A 168 0.18 6.80 18.01
CA VAL A 168 0.76 8.06 18.48
C VAL A 168 2.05 8.33 17.73
N MET A 169 2.12 9.50 17.09
CA MET A 169 3.25 9.95 16.28
C MET A 169 4.01 11.06 17.00
N ASN A 170 5.33 11.06 16.88
CA ASN A 170 6.25 12.01 17.53
C ASN A 170 6.48 13.26 16.67
N ASN A 171 5.40 13.91 16.25
CA ASN A 171 5.42 15.25 15.66
C ASN A 171 4.02 15.88 15.75
N THR A 172 3.86 17.12 15.30
CA THR A 172 2.57 17.81 15.22
C THR A 172 1.63 17.11 14.23
N PRO A 173 0.30 17.35 14.33
CA PRO A 173 -0.65 16.84 13.35
C PRO A 173 -0.34 17.30 11.92
N ALA A 174 0.04 18.57 11.72
CA ALA A 174 0.34 19.13 10.40
C ALA A 174 1.57 18.48 9.74
N THR A 175 2.68 18.35 10.48
CA THR A 175 3.89 17.74 9.95
C THR A 175 3.70 16.26 9.63
N THR A 176 2.94 15.57 10.47
CA THR A 176 2.61 14.16 10.25
C THR A 176 1.67 13.97 9.07
N PHE A 177 0.65 14.82 8.96
CA PHE A 177 -0.30 14.84 7.85
C PHE A 177 0.40 15.08 6.51
N ASP A 178 1.29 16.06 6.42
CA ASP A 178 2.02 16.38 5.19
C ASP A 178 2.91 15.20 4.75
N LEU A 179 3.67 14.60 5.68
CA LEU A 179 4.49 13.42 5.40
C LEU A 179 3.66 12.23 4.89
N MET A 180 2.53 11.94 5.54
CA MET A 180 1.74 10.75 5.24
C MET A 180 0.79 10.93 4.03
N SER A 181 0.46 12.17 3.67
CA SER A 181 -0.39 12.49 2.52
C SER A 181 0.38 12.61 1.21
N GLU A 182 1.71 12.67 1.26
CA GLU A 182 2.57 12.64 0.07
C GLU A 182 2.69 11.20 -0.46
N ILE A 183 1.95 10.90 -1.52
CA ILE A 183 1.81 9.52 -2.04
C ILE A 183 3.14 8.95 -2.54
N GLU A 184 4.00 9.77 -3.12
CA GLU A 184 5.30 9.38 -3.66
C GLU A 184 6.22 8.87 -2.55
N ARG A 185 6.07 9.41 -1.33
CA ARG A 185 6.84 9.01 -0.15
C ARG A 185 6.30 7.76 0.53
N ARG A 186 5.15 7.24 0.09
CA ARG A 186 4.53 6.03 0.64
C ARG A 186 5.49 4.83 0.62
N VAL A 187 6.32 4.71 -0.42
CA VAL A 187 7.31 3.63 -0.56
C VAL A 187 8.40 3.67 0.52
N GLU A 188 8.67 4.83 1.12
CA GLU A 188 9.68 4.99 2.18
C GLU A 188 9.24 4.29 3.47
N TRP A 189 7.94 4.34 3.78
CA TRP A 189 7.42 3.89 5.07
C TRP A 189 6.50 2.67 4.98
N ASP A 190 5.69 2.49 3.94
CA ASP A 190 4.80 1.34 3.84
C ASP A 190 5.57 0.10 3.35
N PRO A 191 5.71 -0.96 4.17
CA PRO A 191 6.46 -2.14 3.77
C PRO A 191 5.85 -2.92 2.60
N LEU A 192 4.53 -2.78 2.39
CA LEU A 192 3.81 -3.45 1.30
C LEU A 192 3.83 -2.61 0.02
N CYS A 193 4.06 -1.31 0.09
CA CYS A 193 4.10 -0.45 -1.09
C CYS A 193 5.36 -0.74 -1.92
N GLU A 194 5.17 -0.91 -3.22
CA GLU A 194 6.21 -1.14 -4.22
C GLU A 194 6.31 0.03 -5.20
N GLU A 195 5.18 0.64 -5.57
CA GLU A 195 5.10 1.81 -6.44
C GLU A 195 3.97 2.70 -5.96
N ALA A 196 4.18 4.02 -5.94
CA ALA A 196 3.13 4.98 -5.62
C ALA A 196 3.39 6.30 -6.34
N LYS A 197 2.35 6.92 -6.91
CA LYS A 197 2.47 8.18 -7.65
C LYS A 197 1.15 8.91 -7.80
N THR A 198 1.21 10.22 -7.90
CA THR A 198 0.10 11.03 -8.41
C THR A 198 -0.06 10.79 -9.92
N VAL A 199 -1.26 10.41 -10.36
CA VAL A 199 -1.61 10.22 -11.77
C VAL A 199 -2.09 11.53 -12.40
N ALA A 200 -2.96 12.26 -11.69
CA ALA A 200 -3.49 13.54 -12.14
C ALA A 200 -3.96 14.37 -10.94
N SER A 201 -3.90 15.70 -11.07
CA SER A 201 -4.61 16.62 -10.19
C SER A 201 -5.97 16.92 -10.82
N VAL A 202 -7.06 16.68 -10.08
CA VAL A 202 -8.43 16.92 -10.56
C VAL A 202 -8.85 18.36 -10.31
N CYS A 203 -8.65 18.81 -9.07
CA CYS A 203 -8.79 20.20 -8.64
C CYS A 203 -7.91 20.40 -7.38
N PRO A 204 -7.74 21.62 -6.88
CA PRO A 204 -6.97 21.85 -5.66
C PRO A 204 -7.45 20.94 -4.51
N GLY A 205 -6.52 20.17 -3.95
CA GLY A 205 -6.79 19.23 -2.86
C GLY A 205 -7.39 17.88 -3.27
N VAL A 206 -7.70 17.66 -4.56
CA VAL A 206 -8.27 16.39 -5.07
C VAL A 206 -7.38 15.82 -6.18
N LYS A 207 -6.93 14.58 -6.00
CA LYS A 207 -5.97 13.92 -6.88
C LYS A 207 -6.39 12.50 -7.23
N LEU A 208 -5.98 12.03 -8.41
CA LEU A 208 -5.95 10.61 -8.75
C LEU A 208 -4.60 10.04 -8.34
N LEU A 209 -4.61 9.01 -7.50
CA LEU A 209 -3.41 8.43 -6.89
C LEU A 209 -3.33 6.95 -7.28
N TYR A 210 -2.17 6.52 -7.75
CA TYR A 210 -1.88 5.13 -8.05
C TYR A 210 -0.98 4.54 -6.97
N MET A 211 -1.27 3.30 -6.57
CA MET A 211 -0.42 2.52 -5.68
C MET A 211 -0.37 1.06 -6.12
N ARG A 212 0.81 0.44 -6.02
CA ARG A 212 1.04 -0.99 -6.22
C ARG A 212 1.70 -1.58 -5.01
N THR A 213 1.23 -2.76 -4.63
CA THR A 213 1.76 -3.56 -3.53
C THR A 213 2.79 -4.56 -4.02
N LYS A 214 3.69 -4.98 -3.14
CA LYS A 214 4.61 -6.09 -3.37
C LYS A 214 3.86 -7.39 -3.62
N GLY A 215 4.32 -8.17 -4.59
CA GLY A 215 3.86 -9.55 -4.73
C GLY A 215 4.37 -10.39 -3.55
N ILE A 216 3.45 -10.98 -2.80
CA ILE A 216 3.80 -11.89 -1.70
C ILE A 216 3.35 -13.28 -2.10
N TRP A 217 4.33 -14.13 -2.43
CA TRP A 217 4.08 -15.52 -2.81
C TRP A 217 3.25 -16.23 -1.72
N PRO A 218 2.18 -16.96 -2.06
CA PRO A 218 1.78 -17.42 -3.40
C PRO A 218 0.84 -16.48 -4.19
N THR A 219 0.72 -15.22 -3.77
CA THR A 219 -0.24 -14.28 -4.34
C THR A 219 0.42 -13.23 -5.25
N ALA A 220 -0.31 -12.76 -6.26
CA ALA A 220 0.17 -11.75 -7.21
C ALA A 220 0.31 -10.35 -6.58
N SER A 221 1.02 -9.44 -7.24
CA SER A 221 1.00 -8.02 -6.86
C SER A 221 -0.39 -7.43 -7.10
N ARG A 222 -0.86 -6.55 -6.20
CA ARG A 222 -2.11 -5.80 -6.36
C ARG A 222 -1.82 -4.34 -6.67
N ASP A 223 -2.58 -3.76 -7.58
CA ASP A 223 -2.58 -2.31 -7.80
C ASP A 223 -3.96 -1.71 -7.50
N THR A 224 -4.00 -0.42 -7.18
CA THR A 224 -5.22 0.36 -7.02
C THR A 224 -5.04 1.74 -7.65
N LEU A 225 -6.12 2.25 -8.22
CA LEU A 225 -6.28 3.66 -8.56
C LEU A 225 -7.36 4.22 -7.64
N VAL A 226 -7.02 5.29 -6.93
CA VAL A 226 -7.93 5.93 -5.99
C VAL A 226 -8.07 7.42 -6.27
N LEU A 227 -9.29 7.92 -6.12
CA LEU A 227 -9.55 9.35 -5.92
C LEU A 227 -9.19 9.67 -4.48
N GLY A 228 -8.38 10.71 -4.25
CA GLY A 228 -8.00 11.17 -2.94
C GLY A 228 -8.33 12.63 -2.73
N THR A 229 -8.80 12.97 -1.54
CA THR A 229 -8.99 14.36 -1.09
C THR A 229 -8.23 14.60 0.21
N ILE A 230 -7.84 15.86 0.42
CA ILE A 230 -7.30 16.34 1.67
C ILE A 230 -8.06 17.56 2.19
N LYS A 231 -8.25 17.64 3.50
CA LYS A 231 -8.86 18.82 4.13
C LYS A 231 -8.48 18.99 5.59
N LYS A 232 -8.70 20.20 6.09
CA LYS A 232 -8.74 20.48 7.53
C LYS A 232 -10.10 20.04 8.09
N VAL A 233 -10.11 19.47 9.29
CA VAL A 233 -11.31 19.04 10.00
C VAL A 233 -11.26 19.63 11.41
N GLY A 234 -12.23 20.49 11.75
CA GLY A 234 -12.18 21.26 12.98
C GLY A 234 -11.00 22.25 13.02
N GLU A 235 -10.58 22.64 14.23
CA GLU A 235 -9.55 23.66 14.42
C GLU A 235 -8.12 23.15 14.15
N ASP A 236 -7.79 21.94 14.57
CA ASP A 236 -6.40 21.43 14.56
C ASP A 236 -6.25 19.99 14.03
N SER A 237 -7.31 19.44 13.41
CA SER A 237 -7.22 18.12 12.78
C SER A 237 -7.16 18.19 11.26
N TYR A 238 -6.53 17.17 10.69
CA TYR A 238 -6.33 17.04 9.26
C TYR A 238 -6.87 15.69 8.80
N LEU A 239 -7.44 15.63 7.61
CA LEU A 239 -7.97 14.41 7.00
C LEU A 239 -7.35 14.24 5.61
N ASN A 240 -6.91 13.02 5.33
CA ASN A 240 -6.84 12.53 3.97
C ASN A 240 -7.77 11.31 3.84
N VAL A 241 -8.44 11.19 2.70
CA VAL A 241 -9.30 10.03 2.44
C VAL A 241 -9.29 9.72 0.95
N THR A 242 -9.39 8.45 0.65
CA THR A 242 -9.29 7.88 -0.68
C THR A 242 -10.35 6.80 -0.89
N THR A 243 -10.80 6.66 -2.13
CA THR A 243 -11.68 5.58 -2.58
C THR A 243 -11.31 5.16 -4.00
N SER A 244 -11.52 3.90 -4.35
CA SER A 244 -11.23 3.43 -5.71
C SER A 244 -12.08 4.14 -6.74
N VAL A 245 -11.45 4.43 -7.88
CA VAL A 245 -12.08 5.07 -9.03
C VAL A 245 -11.55 4.45 -10.32
N GLU A 246 -12.37 4.45 -11.36
CA GLU A 246 -11.93 4.09 -12.70
C GLU A 246 -11.55 5.35 -13.48
N HIS A 247 -10.43 5.29 -14.20
CA HIS A 247 -9.99 6.40 -15.04
C HIS A 247 -9.17 5.92 -16.23
N SER A 248 -9.36 6.56 -17.39
CA SER A 248 -8.70 6.19 -18.65
C SER A 248 -7.18 6.35 -18.61
N LEU A 249 -6.66 7.27 -17.79
CA LEU A 249 -5.21 7.45 -17.59
C LEU A 249 -4.53 6.29 -16.85
N MET A 250 -5.29 5.43 -16.16
CA MET A 250 -4.73 4.31 -15.41
C MET A 250 -5.66 3.08 -15.44
N PRO A 251 -5.84 2.46 -16.63
CA PRO A 251 -6.64 1.25 -16.77
C PRO A 251 -6.01 0.07 -16.02
N PRO A 252 -6.75 -1.03 -15.81
CA PRO A 252 -6.19 -2.26 -15.24
C PRO A 252 -4.95 -2.76 -16.00
N ARG A 253 -3.87 -3.03 -15.26
CA ARG A 253 -2.57 -3.48 -15.79
C ARG A 253 -2.49 -5.00 -15.90
N THR A 254 -3.40 -5.56 -16.69
CA THR A 254 -3.57 -7.02 -16.83
C THR A 254 -2.39 -7.69 -17.54
N LYS A 255 -1.71 -6.98 -18.45
CA LYS A 255 -0.52 -7.49 -19.16
C LYS A 255 0.63 -7.77 -18.20
N GLU A 256 0.78 -6.97 -17.15
CA GLU A 256 1.75 -7.15 -16.08
C GLU A 256 1.30 -8.15 -15.01
N LYS A 257 0.12 -8.77 -15.18
CA LYS A 257 -0.48 -9.73 -14.24
C LYS A 257 -0.72 -9.14 -12.83
N PHE A 258 -0.96 -7.84 -12.75
CA PHE A 258 -1.38 -7.21 -11.51
C PHE A 258 -2.89 -7.39 -11.31
N VAL A 259 -3.28 -7.67 -10.08
CA VAL A 259 -4.69 -7.76 -9.68
C VAL A 259 -5.15 -6.38 -9.23
N ARG A 260 -6.12 -5.78 -9.92
CA ARG A 260 -6.73 -4.51 -9.50
C ARG A 260 -7.55 -4.74 -8.23
N MET A 261 -7.03 -4.29 -7.09
CA MET A 261 -7.80 -4.28 -5.84
C MET A 261 -8.74 -3.07 -5.81
N GLU A 262 -9.81 -3.19 -5.04
CA GLU A 262 -10.81 -2.15 -4.87
C GLU A 262 -10.78 -1.64 -3.44
N THR A 263 -10.62 -0.34 -3.27
CA THR A 263 -10.58 0.33 -1.96
C THR A 263 -11.92 1.00 -1.75
N SER A 264 -12.71 0.46 -0.83
CA SER A 264 -14.02 0.99 -0.48
C SER A 264 -13.90 2.31 0.28
N VAL A 265 -12.93 2.41 1.19
CA VAL A 265 -12.41 3.66 1.75
C VAL A 265 -11.05 3.41 2.41
N ALA A 266 -10.12 4.33 2.25
CA ALA A 266 -8.87 4.32 3.01
C ALA A 266 -8.41 5.74 3.29
N GLY A 267 -7.78 5.98 4.43
CA GLY A 267 -7.34 7.34 4.78
C GLY A 267 -6.82 7.43 6.21
N GLN A 268 -6.52 8.66 6.62
CA GLN A 268 -6.03 8.99 7.94
C GLN A 268 -6.63 10.30 8.44
N ILE A 269 -7.01 10.32 9.72
CA ILE A 269 -7.27 11.55 10.47
C ILE A 269 -6.15 11.77 11.49
N PHE A 270 -5.65 13.00 11.55
CA PHE A 270 -4.54 13.44 12.37
C PHE A 270 -5.08 14.47 13.36
N SER A 271 -4.95 14.21 14.66
CA SER A 271 -5.49 15.10 15.70
C SER A 271 -4.44 15.38 16.77
N PRO A 272 -4.46 16.57 17.40
CA PRO A 272 -3.57 16.88 18.50
C PRO A 272 -3.84 15.95 19.69
N ILE A 273 -2.83 15.78 20.54
CA ILE A 273 -2.99 15.15 21.85
C ILE A 273 -2.92 16.27 22.89
N PRO A 274 -3.93 16.40 23.77
CA PRO A 274 -3.90 17.39 24.85
C PRO A 274 -2.58 17.34 25.61
N ASP A 275 -2.01 18.51 25.90
CA ASP A 275 -0.78 18.70 26.66
C ASP A 275 0.49 18.09 26.02
N GLN A 276 0.44 17.67 24.75
CA GLN A 276 1.58 17.08 24.03
C GLN A 276 1.75 17.72 22.63
N PRO A 277 2.25 18.97 22.54
CA PRO A 277 2.27 19.75 21.29
C PRO A 277 3.10 19.13 20.17
N ASN A 278 4.13 18.35 20.50
CA ASN A 278 5.00 17.65 19.53
C ASN A 278 4.59 16.19 19.30
N LYS A 279 3.33 15.86 19.59
CA LYS A 279 2.76 14.54 19.30
C LYS A 279 1.36 14.68 18.75
N CYS A 280 0.97 13.74 17.90
CA CYS A 280 -0.38 13.65 17.40
C CYS A 280 -0.90 12.22 17.44
N ARG A 281 -2.22 12.10 17.51
CA ARG A 281 -2.93 10.84 17.33
C ARG A 281 -3.29 10.71 15.86
N VAL A 282 -2.93 9.58 15.27
CA VAL A 282 -3.31 9.21 13.90
C VAL A 282 -4.25 8.02 13.96
N ILE A 283 -5.42 8.16 13.34
CA ILE A 283 -6.32 7.03 13.09
C ILE A 283 -6.32 6.77 11.60
N GLN A 284 -5.82 5.61 11.19
CA GLN A 284 -5.86 5.15 9.81
C GLN A 284 -6.96 4.10 9.64
N VAL A 285 -7.75 4.22 8.58
CA VAL A 285 -8.72 3.19 8.16
C VAL A 285 -8.33 2.68 6.77
N LEU A 286 -8.51 1.39 6.56
CA LEU A 286 -8.36 0.74 5.26
C LEU A 286 -9.45 -0.33 5.13
N ASP A 287 -10.40 -0.15 4.22
CA ASP A 287 -11.37 -1.16 3.79
C ASP A 287 -11.11 -1.47 2.31
N ALA A 288 -10.52 -2.64 2.03
CA ALA A 288 -10.14 -3.03 0.68
C ALA A 288 -10.57 -4.47 0.33
N ASP A 289 -11.04 -4.65 -0.89
CA ASP A 289 -11.18 -5.94 -1.54
C ASP A 289 -9.95 -6.21 -2.41
N LEU A 290 -9.06 -7.08 -1.92
CA LEU A 290 -7.84 -7.48 -2.64
C LEU A 290 -8.11 -8.29 -3.91
N LYS A 291 -9.36 -8.72 -4.12
CA LYS A 291 -9.83 -9.64 -5.14
C LYS A 291 -9.08 -10.99 -5.12
N GLY A 292 -9.70 -11.99 -5.74
CA GLY A 292 -9.14 -13.33 -5.82
C GLY A 292 -8.98 -14.01 -4.45
N TRP A 293 -8.05 -14.95 -4.37
CA TRP A 293 -7.79 -15.72 -3.16
C TRP A 293 -6.66 -15.11 -2.32
N ILE A 294 -6.92 -14.93 -1.01
CA ILE A 294 -5.96 -14.42 -0.04
C ILE A 294 -5.80 -15.43 1.10
N PRO A 295 -4.56 -15.91 1.38
CA PRO A 295 -4.31 -16.76 2.54
C PRO A 295 -4.61 -16.03 3.86
N ALA A 296 -5.21 -16.71 4.83
CA ALA A 296 -5.45 -16.15 6.16
C ALA A 296 -4.15 -15.69 6.86
N SER A 297 -3.04 -16.39 6.63
CA SER A 297 -1.71 -16.00 7.14
C SER A 297 -1.24 -14.67 6.56
N LEU A 298 -1.61 -14.35 5.32
CA LEU A 298 -1.32 -13.07 4.70
C LEU A 298 -2.14 -11.95 5.35
N VAL A 299 -3.44 -12.17 5.55
CA VAL A 299 -4.33 -11.24 6.29
C VAL A 299 -3.75 -10.93 7.68
N GLN A 300 -3.35 -11.96 8.42
CA GLN A 300 -2.74 -11.80 9.74
C GLN A 300 -1.38 -11.08 9.68
N MET A 301 -0.56 -11.36 8.67
CA MET A 301 0.73 -10.67 8.47
C MET A 301 0.52 -9.18 8.22
N VAL A 302 -0.50 -8.80 7.45
CA VAL A 302 -0.84 -7.40 7.20
C VAL A 302 -1.15 -6.68 8.52
N SER A 303 -2.05 -7.22 9.34
CA SER A 303 -2.48 -6.58 10.59
C SER A 303 -1.42 -6.59 11.69
N THR A 304 -0.62 -7.65 11.80
CA THR A 304 0.34 -7.81 12.91
C THR A 304 1.77 -7.38 12.59
N LYS A 305 2.13 -7.24 11.31
CA LYS A 305 3.51 -6.91 10.89
C LYS A 305 3.59 -5.72 9.96
N ALA A 306 2.88 -5.76 8.84
CA ALA A 306 3.03 -4.75 7.80
C ALA A 306 2.53 -3.37 8.27
N VAL A 307 1.30 -3.33 8.76
CA VAL A 307 0.65 -2.09 9.22
C VAL A 307 1.40 -1.48 10.41
N PRO A 308 1.68 -2.20 11.52
CA PRO A 308 2.50 -1.67 12.60
C PRO A 308 3.92 -1.28 12.14
N GLY A 309 4.50 -2.05 11.21
CA GLY A 309 5.81 -1.77 10.62
C GLY A 309 5.86 -0.44 9.87
N GLY A 310 4.78 -0.10 9.16
CA GLY A 310 4.61 1.20 8.50
C GLY A 310 4.59 2.34 9.51
N MET A 311 3.76 2.23 10.55
CA MET A 311 3.66 3.25 11.61
C MET A 311 4.99 3.48 12.32
N ARG A 312 5.73 2.41 12.63
CA ARG A 312 7.08 2.53 13.22
C ARG A 312 8.07 3.25 12.31
N ARG A 313 7.97 3.07 10.98
CA ARG A 313 8.86 3.76 10.02
C ARG A 313 8.51 5.24 9.93
N VAL A 314 7.23 5.60 9.85
CA VAL A 314 6.78 6.99 9.94
C VAL A 314 7.33 7.64 11.21
N ASN A 315 7.15 6.99 12.36
CA ASN A 315 7.59 7.53 13.64
C ASN A 315 9.12 7.61 13.80
N LYS A 316 9.88 6.89 12.96
CA LYS A 316 11.35 7.01 12.85
C LYS A 316 11.78 8.16 11.92
N MET A 317 10.92 8.54 10.97
CA MET A 317 11.19 9.62 10.02
C MET A 317 10.85 10.99 10.61
N LEU A 318 9.72 11.07 11.32
CA LEU A 318 9.18 12.31 11.88
C LEU A 318 10.16 13.14 12.73
N PRO A 319 11.03 12.58 13.58
CA PRO A 319 11.98 13.37 14.37
C PRO A 319 13.06 14.08 13.53
N LYS A 320 13.16 13.78 12.23
CA LYS A 320 14.10 14.43 11.30
C LYS A 320 13.47 15.61 10.57
N ILE A 321 12.19 15.89 10.82
CA ILE A 321 11.42 16.94 10.16
C ILE A 321 11.10 17.98 11.22
N GLU A 322 11.50 19.22 10.98
CA GLU A 322 11.18 20.35 11.86
C GLU A 322 9.66 20.45 12.05
N PRO A 323 9.16 20.46 13.30
CA PRO A 323 7.74 20.57 13.58
C PRO A 323 7.15 21.90 13.12
N TYR A 324 5.93 21.87 12.56
CA TYR A 324 5.15 23.06 12.24
C TYR A 324 3.67 22.83 12.57
N THR A 325 2.93 23.90 12.87
CA THR A 325 1.55 23.83 13.34
C THR A 325 0.52 23.80 12.21
N GLU A 326 0.85 24.38 11.05
CA GLU A 326 -0.03 24.49 9.90
C GLU A 326 0.49 23.70 8.70
N SER A 327 -0.37 22.90 8.08
CA SER A 327 -0.01 22.08 6.92
C SER A 327 0.44 22.95 5.75
N LYS A 328 1.61 22.64 5.19
CA LYS A 328 2.13 23.27 3.97
C LYS A 328 1.34 22.82 2.76
N LEU A 329 0.91 21.54 2.74
CA LEU A 329 0.08 21.00 1.66
C LEU A 329 -1.27 21.72 1.57
N LEU A 330 -1.93 21.98 2.70
CA LEU A 330 -3.22 22.68 2.68
C LEU A 330 -3.10 24.16 2.39
N LYS A 331 -2.00 24.82 2.81
CA LYS A 331 -1.71 26.20 2.39
C LYS A 331 -1.62 26.32 0.88
N LEU A 332 -0.84 25.44 0.25
CA LEU A 332 -0.72 25.39 -1.20
C LEU A 332 -2.07 25.12 -1.88
N VAL A 333 -2.90 24.24 -1.31
CA VAL A 333 -4.26 23.99 -1.84
C VAL A 333 -5.13 25.24 -1.78
N GLU A 334 -5.05 26.00 -0.68
CA GLU A 334 -5.84 27.23 -0.52
C GLU A 334 -5.38 28.33 -1.48
N GLU A 335 -4.07 28.51 -1.64
CA GLU A 335 -3.48 29.44 -2.62
C GLU A 335 -3.94 29.09 -4.05
N LEU A 336 -3.95 27.81 -4.40
CA LEU A 336 -4.42 27.36 -5.72
C LEU A 336 -5.93 27.53 -5.91
N LYS A 337 -6.73 27.48 -4.85
CA LYS A 337 -8.18 27.78 -4.93
C LYS A 337 -8.41 29.27 -5.15
N GLN A 338 -7.73 30.12 -4.38
CA GLN A 338 -7.82 31.57 -4.53
C GLN A 338 -7.42 32.02 -5.94
N ALA A 339 -6.28 31.54 -6.44
CA ALA A 339 -5.86 31.83 -7.82
C ALA A 339 -6.91 31.38 -8.87
N ALA A 340 -7.54 30.23 -8.68
CA ALA A 340 -8.57 29.74 -9.61
C ALA A 340 -9.91 30.49 -9.51
N GLU A 341 -10.17 31.18 -8.39
CA GLU A 341 -11.33 32.05 -8.20
C GLU A 341 -11.07 33.44 -8.80
N ASP A 342 -9.86 33.98 -8.65
CA ASP A 342 -9.45 35.26 -9.22
C ASP A 342 -9.50 35.23 -10.77
N ASP A 343 -8.98 34.15 -11.40
CA ASP A 343 -9.06 33.95 -12.85
C ASP A 343 -10.51 33.91 -13.38
N GLN A 344 -11.47 33.47 -12.56
CA GLN A 344 -12.89 33.44 -12.92
C GLN A 344 -13.58 34.79 -12.76
N GLN A 345 -13.02 35.69 -11.96
CA GLN A 345 -13.53 37.04 -11.75
C GLN A 345 -13.05 37.98 -12.87
N ASP A 346 -11.78 37.89 -13.28
CA ASP A 346 -11.21 38.72 -14.34
C ASP A 346 -11.78 38.39 -15.74
N GLY A 347 -12.17 37.13 -15.98
CA GLY A 347 -12.86 36.72 -17.20
C GLY A 347 -14.32 37.20 -17.31
N ALA A 348 -14.92 37.71 -16.22
CA ALA A 348 -16.27 38.24 -16.22
C ALA A 348 -16.33 39.76 -16.51
N ASP A 349 -15.22 40.48 -16.29
CA ASP A 349 -15.11 41.92 -16.57
C ASP A 349 -14.64 42.24 -18.00
N GLN A 350 -14.25 41.23 -18.80
CA GLN A 350 -13.97 41.37 -20.23
C GLN A 350 -15.07 40.76 -21.12
N VAL A 351 -16.30 41.30 -21.03
CA VAL A 351 -17.28 41.17 -22.12
C VAL A 351 -17.91 42.53 -22.40
N VAL A 352 -17.11 43.45 -22.93
CA VAL A 352 -17.58 44.51 -23.81
C VAL A 352 -16.53 44.73 -24.90
N VAL A 353 -17.03 44.89 -26.13
CA VAL A 353 -16.36 45.33 -27.37
C VAL A 353 -16.01 44.22 -28.37
N ASP A 354 -17.05 43.97 -29.18
CA ASP A 354 -17.09 44.15 -30.63
C ASP A 354 -16.44 43.12 -31.56
N GLY A 355 -17.22 42.77 -32.58
CA GLY A 355 -16.92 41.70 -33.51
C GLY A 355 -15.84 42.08 -34.51
N SER A 356 -14.91 41.17 -34.74
CA SER A 356 -14.45 40.84 -36.08
C SER A 356 -13.77 39.48 -36.04
N GLU A 357 -14.12 38.66 -37.02
CA GLU A 357 -13.52 37.38 -37.33
C GLU A 357 -12.05 37.58 -37.71
N ASP A 358 -11.14 36.82 -37.11
CA ASP A 358 -10.17 36.08 -37.92
C ASP A 358 -9.47 34.98 -37.12
N ALA A 359 -9.40 33.81 -37.75
CA ALA A 359 -8.84 32.59 -37.21
C ALA A 359 -7.32 32.59 -37.33
N THR A 360 -6.59 32.31 -36.24
CA THR A 360 -5.31 31.58 -36.31
C THR A 360 -5.04 30.81 -35.03
N SER A 361 -4.78 29.52 -35.20
CA SER A 361 -4.41 28.54 -34.19
C SER A 361 -2.96 28.75 -33.73
N HIS A 362 -2.74 28.99 -32.43
CA HIS A 362 -1.44 28.80 -31.81
C HIS A 362 -1.52 27.84 -30.62
N GLU A 363 -0.83 26.72 -30.80
CA GLU A 363 -0.64 25.59 -29.90
C GLU A 363 0.26 25.99 -28.72
N LEU A 364 -0.31 26.09 -27.51
CA LEU A 364 0.44 26.32 -26.27
C LEU A 364 0.90 24.99 -25.65
N LYS A 365 2.15 24.62 -25.92
CA LYS A 365 2.89 23.57 -25.22
C LYS A 365 3.27 24.04 -23.81
N LEU A 366 2.61 23.52 -22.79
CA LEU A 366 3.05 23.63 -21.39
C LEU A 366 4.22 22.68 -21.13
N LYS A 367 5.37 23.23 -20.73
CA LYS A 367 6.52 22.47 -20.19
C LYS A 367 6.22 22.00 -18.76
N PRO A 368 6.66 20.81 -18.35
CA PRO A 368 6.49 20.35 -16.97
C PRO A 368 7.42 21.12 -16.02
N ALA A 369 6.85 21.70 -14.96
CA ALA A 369 7.58 22.26 -13.84
C ALA A 369 8.16 21.12 -12.99
N SER A 370 9.33 20.63 -13.38
CA SER A 370 10.22 19.81 -12.56
C SER A 370 11.53 20.58 -12.44
N GLY A 371 11.70 21.32 -11.34
CA GLY A 371 12.90 22.14 -11.16
C GLY A 371 12.79 23.24 -10.12
N LEU A 372 12.16 22.99 -8.98
CA LEU A 372 12.28 23.85 -7.79
C LEU A 372 12.29 22.93 -6.58
N ILE A 373 13.48 22.47 -6.22
CA ILE A 373 14.01 22.05 -4.90
C ILE A 373 15.31 21.29 -5.23
N SER A 374 16.34 22.04 -5.61
CA SER A 374 17.71 21.53 -5.73
C SER A 374 18.68 22.70 -5.65
N ASP A 375 18.64 23.46 -4.56
CA ASP A 375 19.68 24.46 -4.33
C ASP A 375 19.77 24.83 -2.85
N LEU A 376 20.32 23.92 -2.04
CA LEU A 376 20.89 24.24 -0.73
C LEU A 376 21.91 23.15 -0.36
N SER A 377 23.10 23.20 -0.95
CA SER A 377 24.32 22.71 -0.30
C SER A 377 25.58 23.16 -1.04
N GLU A 378 26.26 24.18 -0.51
CA GLU A 378 27.71 24.29 -0.66
C GLU A 378 28.40 24.27 0.72
N PRO A 379 29.65 23.76 0.80
CA PRO A 379 30.28 23.37 2.06
C PRO A 379 31.23 24.45 2.61
N VAL A 380 31.30 24.57 3.93
CA VAL A 380 32.35 25.33 4.62
C VAL A 380 33.44 24.36 5.10
N HIS A 381 34.66 24.59 4.61
CA HIS A 381 35.90 23.94 5.04
C HIS A 381 36.62 24.77 6.12
N ASN A 382 37.01 24.10 7.21
CA ASN A 382 38.24 24.26 8.03
C ASN A 382 37.97 23.57 9.38
N GLY A 383 38.81 22.73 9.99
CA GLY A 383 40.27 22.55 10.00
C GLY A 383 40.61 22.35 11.48
N GLY A 384 40.85 21.12 11.95
CA GLY A 384 42.19 20.61 12.26
C GLY A 384 42.35 20.34 13.76
N GLY A 385 43.00 19.23 14.14
CA GLY A 385 43.39 18.96 15.53
C GLY A 385 43.53 17.48 15.88
N ALA A 386 44.74 16.94 15.75
CA ALA A 386 45.16 15.61 16.21
C ALA A 386 45.45 15.58 17.72
N TYR A 387 45.30 14.44 18.39
CA TYR A 387 46.25 13.83 19.34
C TYR A 387 45.75 12.45 19.81
N ASN A 388 46.62 11.70 20.49
CA ASN A 388 46.95 10.29 20.27
C ASN A 388 46.66 9.40 21.50
N ARG A 389 46.78 8.08 21.28
CA ARG A 389 47.17 6.98 22.21
C ARG A 389 46.13 6.30 23.14
N GLY A 390 46.16 4.96 23.07
CA GLY A 390 45.92 4.07 24.22
C GLY A 390 45.28 2.73 23.87
N GLY A 391 46.07 1.73 23.48
CA GLY A 391 45.59 0.38 23.16
C GLY A 391 45.47 -0.55 24.36
N ILE A 392 44.62 -1.58 24.26
CA ILE A 392 44.73 -2.85 24.99
C ILE A 392 44.39 -4.00 24.03
N GLU A 393 45.39 -4.83 23.78
CA GLU A 393 45.35 -6.05 22.98
C GLU A 393 44.85 -7.22 23.84
N ARG A 394 43.78 -7.90 23.42
CA ARG A 394 43.33 -9.17 24.04
C ARG A 394 43.75 -10.36 23.17
N ARG A 395 44.69 -11.16 23.69
CA ARG A 395 45.06 -12.50 23.20
C ARG A 395 43.81 -13.32 22.90
N ARG A 396 43.68 -13.83 21.67
CA ARG A 396 42.75 -14.90 21.28
C ARG A 396 43.47 -16.02 20.56
N SER A 397 43.03 -17.23 20.92
CA SER A 397 43.49 -18.60 20.65
C SER A 397 44.31 -18.89 19.38
N SER A 398 45.40 -19.64 19.57
CA SER A 398 46.23 -20.24 18.52
C SER A 398 45.49 -21.31 17.70
N THR A 399 44.48 -21.97 18.28
CA THR A 399 43.72 -23.05 17.63
C THR A 399 42.80 -22.57 16.50
N PHE A 400 42.25 -21.35 16.60
CA PHE A 400 41.41 -20.80 15.52
C PHE A 400 42.25 -20.38 14.30
N ARG A 401 43.49 -19.92 14.51
CA ARG A 401 44.39 -19.57 13.40
C ARG A 401 44.80 -20.80 12.59
N ALA A 402 45.08 -21.93 13.25
CA ALA A 402 45.42 -23.19 12.57
C ALA A 402 44.24 -23.73 11.74
N PHE A 403 43.04 -23.73 12.32
CA PHE A 403 41.81 -24.11 11.62
C PHE A 403 41.52 -23.20 10.42
N TRP A 404 41.69 -21.88 10.58
CA TRP A 404 41.48 -20.93 9.49
C TRP A 404 42.55 -21.02 8.40
N HIS A 405 43.80 -21.37 8.76
CA HIS A 405 44.85 -21.65 7.77
C HIS A 405 44.53 -22.89 6.92
N GLY A 406 43.97 -23.95 7.54
CA GLY A 406 43.49 -25.12 6.81
C GLY A 406 42.39 -24.77 5.80
N ILE A 407 41.40 -23.97 6.21
CA ILE A 407 40.34 -23.49 5.31
C ILE A 407 40.90 -22.61 4.17
N LYS A 408 41.87 -21.73 4.46
CA LYS A 408 42.49 -20.89 3.42
C LYS A 408 43.22 -21.71 2.35
N GLN A 409 43.94 -22.76 2.74
CA GLN A 409 44.64 -23.65 1.81
C GLN A 409 43.67 -24.43 0.91
N SER A 410 42.48 -24.80 1.40
CA SER A 410 41.50 -25.56 0.61
C SER A 410 40.69 -24.72 -0.39
N PHE A 411 40.64 -23.38 -0.23
CA PHE A 411 39.80 -22.50 -1.05
C PHE A 411 40.56 -21.42 -1.83
N ASN A 412 41.90 -21.48 -1.84
CA ASN A 412 42.78 -20.52 -2.54
C ASN A 412 42.44 -19.04 -2.26
N TYR A 413 42.07 -18.74 -1.00
CA TYR A 413 41.53 -17.45 -0.60
C TYR A 413 42.60 -16.58 0.08
N ASN A 414 43.12 -15.56 -0.63
CA ASN A 414 44.24 -14.72 -0.16
C ASN A 414 43.84 -13.48 0.67
N GLY A 415 42.56 -13.28 1.00
CA GLY A 415 42.11 -12.16 1.82
C GLY A 415 42.22 -12.37 3.34
N THR A 416 42.38 -11.30 4.12
CA THR A 416 42.19 -11.31 5.58
C THR A 416 40.69 -11.18 5.91
N PRO A 417 40.10 -12.12 6.66
CA PRO A 417 38.66 -12.10 6.93
C PRO A 417 38.26 -10.96 7.88
N THR A 418 37.25 -10.20 7.48
CA THR A 418 36.58 -9.18 8.32
C THR A 418 35.85 -9.85 9.50
N LYS A 419 35.54 -9.09 10.56
CA LYS A 419 34.79 -9.61 11.73
C LYS A 419 33.43 -10.19 11.33
N ALA A 420 32.78 -9.65 10.30
CA ALA A 420 31.50 -10.13 9.78
C ALA A 420 31.62 -11.54 9.16
N ASN A 421 32.67 -11.79 8.37
CA ASN A 421 32.87 -13.09 7.72
C ASN A 421 33.17 -14.21 8.75
N LYS A 422 33.84 -13.88 9.85
CA LYS A 422 34.08 -14.82 10.95
C LYS A 422 32.80 -15.22 11.69
N ILE A 423 31.86 -14.28 11.85
CA ILE A 423 30.57 -14.53 12.48
C ILE A 423 29.72 -15.42 11.58
N LEU A 424 29.63 -15.11 10.29
CA LEU A 424 28.86 -15.89 9.32
C LEU A 424 29.29 -17.36 9.26
N VAL A 425 30.61 -17.61 9.19
CA VAL A 425 31.15 -18.98 9.12
C VAL A 425 30.92 -19.73 10.44
N MET A 426 31.07 -19.08 11.59
CA MET A 426 30.74 -19.69 12.88
C MET A 426 29.25 -20.03 13.01
N THR A 427 28.36 -19.17 12.53
CA THR A 427 26.92 -19.44 12.52
C THR A 427 26.59 -20.64 11.63
N LEU A 428 27.25 -20.76 10.48
CA LEU A 428 27.05 -21.89 9.56
C LEU A 428 27.55 -23.22 10.16
N VAL A 429 28.74 -23.20 10.78
CA VAL A 429 29.33 -24.39 11.44
C VAL A 429 28.46 -24.85 12.62
N LEU A 430 27.92 -23.92 13.42
CA LEU A 430 27.02 -24.24 14.51
C LEU A 430 25.65 -24.74 14.04
N ALA A 431 25.14 -24.23 12.91
CA ALA A 431 23.88 -24.70 12.33
C ALA A 431 24.00 -26.13 11.79
N VAL A 432 25.14 -26.47 11.18
CA VAL A 432 25.37 -27.79 10.56
C VAL A 432 25.81 -28.84 11.58
N LEU A 433 26.71 -28.50 12.51
CA LEU A 433 27.25 -29.47 13.47
C LEU A 433 26.52 -29.45 14.83
N GLY A 434 25.73 -28.41 15.11
CA GLY A 434 24.98 -28.26 16.35
C GLY A 434 24.05 -29.44 16.68
N PRO A 435 23.28 -29.98 15.72
CA PRO A 435 22.46 -31.16 15.94
C PRO A 435 23.27 -32.41 16.30
N THR A 436 24.46 -32.57 15.73
CA THR A 436 25.37 -33.70 15.95
C THR A 436 26.02 -33.65 17.33
N PHE A 437 26.46 -32.46 17.77
CA PHE A 437 26.97 -32.24 19.12
C PHE A 437 25.89 -32.37 20.19
N ALA A 438 24.65 -31.93 19.90
CA ALA A 438 23.52 -32.10 20.81
C ALA A 438 23.15 -33.58 21.01
N ARG A 439 23.29 -34.42 19.96
CA ARG A 439 23.11 -35.88 20.07
C ARG A 439 24.25 -36.55 20.83
N PHE A 440 25.49 -36.11 20.65
CA PHE A 440 26.65 -36.63 21.39
C PHE A 440 26.55 -36.35 22.90
N ARG A 441 26.08 -35.15 23.28
CA ARG A 441 25.92 -34.74 24.69
C ARG A 441 24.77 -35.46 25.41
N ARG A 442 23.76 -35.95 24.67
CA ARG A 442 22.68 -36.82 25.24
C ARG A 442 23.13 -38.26 25.45
N ARG A 443 24.14 -38.74 24.71
CA ARG A 443 24.73 -40.08 24.89
C ARG A 443 25.72 -40.18 26.06
N GLN A 444 26.25 -39.06 26.58
CA GLN A 444 27.12 -39.03 27.76
C GLN A 444 26.36 -38.82 29.09
N ARG A 445 25.04 -38.63 29.05
CA ARG A 445 24.18 -38.44 30.24
C ARG A 445 23.23 -39.61 30.51
N ARG A 446 23.36 -40.67 29.73
CA ARG A 446 22.84 -42.02 29.99
C ARG A 446 24.06 -42.92 30.10
#